data_AF-M3ASB1-F1
#
_entry.id   AF-M3ASB1-F1
#
_cell.length_a   1.000
_cell.length_b   1.000
_cell.length_c   1.000
_cell.angle_alpha   90.00
_cell.angle_beta   90.00
_cell.angle_gamma   90.00
#
_symmetry.space_group_name_H-M   'P 1'
#
loop_
_entity.id
_entity.type
_entity.pdbx_description
1 polymer ?
#
loop_
_entity_poly.entity_id
_entity_poly.type
_entity_poly.pdbx_seq_one_letter_code
_entity_poly.pdbx_strand_id
1 'polypeptide(L)'
;MVTLRRITLGIGVTLACLTSSVLSSGPAPAAHAHASTSPLRYRLHPRNFTVARASCELNCDIDLCADDPGLCDDADVVWEESILIDASTQASYASARIYKVDLRDGKGSFSISSRPYPGSSLLRGDGSKWANQPYDKAFNYKDSADCNNWALGHFDYPTNYAHWVTEHILELQTVKMFIVSAISGTLPSGATSEIAPLGASWFRDVWNKDVLPSDLPGIGEGGNSPTVPNDRVFEELGSVQNRHELVLAGRELNAVKARIWKGIAPHADDKFDSAVEKWMATKTCGLSPRFIKYLKSVFLVFDYMTDSKSVLQFASKESGGVWHELELIEKYVGEGTELTDRWMEFWCDFLDSRMDKMKDWLVEKISYVNHRIGDTPEQDRPADWYEVSQILYGMYDDAWNRGSFRCQADLD
;
A
#
# COMPACT_ATOMS: atom_id res chain seq x y z
N MET A 1 -11.59 24.96 -30.95
CA MET A 1 -12.66 24.30 -31.74
C MET A 1 -13.05 23.06 -30.96
N VAL A 2 -14.08 23.16 -30.12
CA VAL A 2 -14.45 22.11 -29.16
C VAL A 2 -15.30 21.07 -29.88
N THR A 3 -14.79 19.84 -29.97
CA THR A 3 -15.51 18.73 -30.59
C THR A 3 -16.23 17.95 -29.49
N LEU A 4 -17.54 18.18 -29.35
CA LEU A 4 -18.40 17.34 -28.53
C LEU A 4 -18.51 15.94 -29.16
N ARG A 5 -18.14 14.90 -28.43
CA ARG A 5 -18.48 13.52 -28.79
C ARG A 5 -19.59 13.00 -27.87
N ARG A 6 -20.66 12.54 -28.51
CA ARG A 6 -21.79 11.79 -27.93
C ARG A 6 -21.32 10.37 -27.63
N ILE A 7 -21.54 9.89 -26.41
CA ILE A 7 -21.36 8.47 -26.04
C ILE A 7 -22.73 7.78 -26.12
N THR A 8 -22.76 6.60 -26.74
CA THR A 8 -23.92 5.72 -26.83
C THR A 8 -23.59 4.45 -26.05
N LEU A 9 -24.45 4.05 -25.10
CA LEU A 9 -24.29 2.84 -24.31
C LEU A 9 -24.67 1.60 -25.14
N GLY A 10 -23.71 0.70 -25.32
CA GLY A 10 -23.91 -0.61 -25.96
C GLY A 10 -22.98 -1.64 -25.33
N ILE A 11 -23.56 -2.55 -24.57
CA ILE A 11 -22.88 -3.68 -23.91
C ILE A 11 -22.26 -4.58 -24.97
N GLY A 12 -20.94 -4.73 -24.96
CA GLY A 12 -20.21 -5.63 -25.85
C GLY A 12 -18.71 -5.36 -25.86
N VAL A 13 -17.99 -5.98 -24.91
CA VAL A 13 -16.53 -5.92 -24.84
C VAL A 13 -15.94 -6.55 -26.10
N THR A 14 -15.36 -5.72 -26.97
CA THR A 14 -14.40 -6.13 -28.00
C THR A 14 -13.16 -5.25 -27.84
N LEU A 15 -12.05 -5.85 -27.44
CA LEU A 15 -10.76 -5.17 -27.28
C LEU A 15 -10.16 -4.91 -28.67
N ALA A 16 -10.07 -3.64 -29.07
CA ALA A 16 -9.37 -3.23 -30.28
C ALA A 16 -8.15 -2.39 -29.89
N CYS A 17 -6.94 -2.96 -30.02
CA CYS A 17 -5.70 -2.19 -30.00
C CYS A 17 -5.61 -1.34 -31.27
N LEU A 18 -5.64 -0.02 -31.13
CA LEU A 18 -5.20 0.92 -32.16
C LEU A 18 -3.74 1.30 -31.89
N THR A 19 -2.81 0.74 -32.66
CA THR A 19 -1.44 1.25 -32.74
C THR A 19 -1.40 2.36 -33.79
N SER A 20 -1.12 3.60 -33.39
CA SER A 20 -0.77 4.67 -34.30
C SER A 20 0.76 4.73 -34.42
N SER A 21 1.28 4.35 -35.59
CA SER A 21 2.71 4.43 -35.91
C SER A 21 3.04 5.82 -36.44
N VAL A 22 3.72 6.64 -35.64
CA VAL A 22 4.46 7.82 -36.13
C VAL A 22 5.93 7.45 -36.17
N LEU A 23 6.47 7.34 -37.38
CA LEU A 23 7.90 7.14 -37.64
C LEU A 23 8.63 8.46 -37.35
N SER A 24 9.35 8.52 -36.22
CA SER A 24 10.39 9.51 -35.96
C SER A 24 11.73 8.78 -35.83
N SER A 25 12.60 8.97 -36.82
CA SER A 25 13.97 8.45 -36.83
C SER A 25 14.88 9.40 -36.04
N GLY A 26 15.09 9.10 -34.77
CA GLY A 26 16.14 9.69 -33.92
C GLY A 26 16.98 8.59 -33.26
N PRO A 27 18.30 8.79 -33.07
CA PRO A 27 19.14 7.78 -32.45
C PRO A 27 18.78 7.61 -30.96
N ALA A 28 18.40 6.39 -30.59
CA ALA A 28 18.07 6.03 -29.21
C ALA A 28 19.29 6.15 -28.28
N PRO A 29 19.13 6.68 -27.06
CA PRO A 29 20.16 6.56 -26.03
C PRO A 29 20.31 5.09 -25.61
N ALA A 30 21.53 4.69 -25.30
CA ALA A 30 21.88 3.33 -24.90
C ALA A 30 21.08 2.90 -23.67
N ALA A 31 20.18 1.93 -23.85
CA ALA A 31 19.50 1.26 -22.77
C ALA A 31 20.54 0.48 -21.95
N HIS A 32 20.58 0.72 -20.64
CA HIS A 32 21.26 -0.14 -19.69
C HIS A 32 20.55 -1.50 -19.68
N ALA A 33 21.11 -2.47 -20.41
CA ALA A 33 20.67 -3.85 -20.37
C ALA A 33 21.01 -4.44 -18.99
N HIS A 34 20.02 -4.47 -18.09
CA HIS A 34 20.06 -5.40 -16.98
C HIS A 34 19.98 -6.82 -17.56
N ALA A 35 21.06 -7.58 -17.40
CA ALA A 35 21.09 -8.98 -17.78
C ALA A 35 20.05 -9.74 -16.95
N SER A 36 18.87 -9.97 -17.53
CA SER A 36 17.86 -10.86 -16.98
C SER A 36 18.39 -12.30 -17.06
N THR A 37 19.15 -12.72 -16.05
CA THR A 37 19.39 -14.14 -15.80
C THR A 37 18.05 -14.71 -15.38
N SER A 38 17.34 -15.36 -16.30
CA SER A 38 16.16 -16.14 -15.93
C SER A 38 16.57 -17.10 -14.80
N PRO A 39 15.97 -17.00 -13.61
CA PRO A 39 16.35 -17.89 -12.52
C PRO A 39 16.10 -19.32 -12.98
N LEU A 40 17.10 -20.18 -12.76
CA LEU A 40 16.98 -21.61 -12.98
C LEU A 40 15.72 -22.10 -12.28
N ARG A 41 14.66 -22.41 -13.05
CA ARG A 41 13.48 -23.10 -12.54
C ARG A 41 13.94 -24.48 -12.08
N TYR A 42 14.25 -24.61 -10.80
CA TYR A 42 14.48 -25.91 -10.17
C TYR A 42 13.17 -26.71 -10.27
N ARG A 43 13.07 -27.57 -11.29
CA ARG A 43 12.03 -28.61 -11.33
C ARG A 43 12.36 -29.62 -10.23
N LEU A 44 11.79 -29.43 -9.06
CA LEU A 44 11.68 -30.49 -8.06
C LEU A 44 10.77 -31.57 -8.67
N HIS A 45 11.37 -32.62 -9.24
CA HIS A 45 10.61 -33.78 -9.66
C HIS A 45 10.07 -34.48 -8.40
N PRO A 46 8.75 -34.68 -8.27
CA PRO A 46 8.20 -35.45 -7.17
C PRO A 46 8.70 -36.89 -7.29
N ARG A 47 9.66 -37.27 -6.45
CA ARG A 47 10.02 -38.68 -6.27
C ARG A 47 8.97 -39.29 -5.35
N ASN A 48 8.30 -40.35 -5.81
CA ASN A 48 7.39 -41.16 -5.00
C ASN A 48 8.16 -41.86 -3.88
N PHE A 49 8.37 -41.18 -2.76
CA PHE A 49 8.86 -41.77 -1.51
C PHE A 49 7.67 -41.95 -0.56
N THR A 50 7.16 -43.17 -0.46
CA THR A 50 6.24 -43.60 0.59
C THR A 50 7.01 -43.88 1.88
N VAL A 51 7.51 -42.83 2.53
CA VAL A 51 7.90 -42.90 3.94
C VAL A 51 6.77 -42.25 4.72
N ALA A 52 6.15 -42.98 5.65
CA ALA A 52 5.20 -42.42 6.60
C ALA A 52 5.93 -41.42 7.51
N ARG A 53 6.05 -40.16 7.04
CA ARG A 53 6.55 -39.06 7.86
C ARG A 53 5.42 -38.64 8.80
N ALA A 54 5.75 -38.49 10.08
CA ALA A 54 4.86 -37.83 11.01
C ALA A 54 4.64 -36.39 10.51
N SER A 55 3.41 -36.05 10.17
CA SER A 55 3.05 -34.69 9.78
C SER A 55 3.27 -33.78 10.99
N CYS A 56 4.17 -32.81 10.87
CA CYS A 56 4.24 -31.72 11.83
C CYS A 56 3.10 -30.75 11.52
N GLU A 57 2.22 -30.47 12.50
CA GLU A 57 1.25 -29.39 12.36
C GLU A 57 1.99 -28.04 12.46
N LEU A 58 2.01 -27.30 11.36
CA LEU A 58 2.54 -25.95 11.31
C LEU A 58 1.49 -24.98 11.84
N ASN A 59 1.87 -24.13 12.81
CA ASN A 59 1.00 -23.09 13.34
C ASN A 59 1.65 -21.73 13.11
N CYS A 60 1.05 -20.86 12.29
CA CYS A 60 1.53 -19.51 12.01
C CYS A 60 0.81 -18.42 12.82
N ASP A 61 0.10 -18.77 13.89
CA ASP A 61 -0.57 -17.84 14.79
C ASP A 61 0.44 -17.12 15.70
N ILE A 62 1.20 -16.22 15.08
CA ILE A 62 2.19 -15.36 15.71
C ILE A 62 1.70 -13.93 15.55
N ASP A 63 1.64 -13.21 16.67
CA ASP A 63 1.45 -11.76 16.67
C ASP A 63 2.77 -11.09 16.27
N LEU A 64 2.85 -10.58 15.04
CA LEU A 64 4.03 -9.90 14.51
C LEU A 64 4.32 -8.59 15.24
N CYS A 65 3.30 -7.92 15.76
CA CYS A 65 3.50 -6.72 16.58
C CYS A 65 4.09 -7.06 17.95
N ALA A 66 3.78 -8.24 18.50
CA ALA A 66 4.38 -8.70 19.75
C ALA A 66 5.81 -9.21 19.54
N ASP A 67 6.09 -9.89 18.43
CA ASP A 67 7.42 -10.41 18.11
C ASP A 67 8.38 -9.31 17.64
N ASP A 68 7.86 -8.35 16.88
CA ASP A 68 8.56 -7.14 16.46
C ASP A 68 7.77 -5.89 16.88
N PRO A 69 7.97 -5.39 18.12
CA PRO A 69 7.33 -4.16 18.57
C PRO A 69 7.58 -2.97 17.62
N GLY A 70 8.78 -2.89 17.05
CA GLY A 70 9.13 -1.84 16.08
C GLY A 70 8.27 -1.87 14.82
N LEU A 71 7.81 -3.05 14.37
CA LEU A 71 6.94 -3.15 13.20
C LEU A 71 5.67 -2.31 13.37
N CYS A 72 5.02 -2.39 14.55
CA CYS A 72 3.72 -1.78 14.79
C CYS A 72 3.80 -0.46 15.56
N ASP A 73 4.96 -0.12 16.12
CA ASP A 73 5.24 1.20 16.68
C ASP A 73 5.64 2.21 15.58
N ASP A 74 6.36 1.75 14.53
CA ASP A 74 6.85 2.59 13.42
C ASP A 74 5.77 3.01 12.41
N ALA A 75 4.60 2.39 12.46
CA ALA A 75 3.48 2.72 11.58
C ALA A 75 3.04 4.18 11.78
N ASP A 76 3.12 4.67 13.02
CA ASP A 76 2.52 5.95 13.42
C ASP A 76 3.48 6.94 14.10
N VAL A 77 4.63 6.50 14.64
CA VAL A 77 5.37 7.29 15.65
C VAL A 77 6.64 8.00 15.17
N VAL A 78 7.19 7.72 13.98
CA VAL A 78 8.52 8.26 13.58
C VAL A 78 8.45 9.41 12.57
N TRP A 79 7.58 10.39 12.80
CA TRP A 79 7.70 11.70 12.14
C TRP A 79 7.59 12.79 13.18
N GLU A 80 8.69 13.51 13.39
CA GLU A 80 8.89 14.47 14.48
C GLU A 80 7.79 15.55 14.53
N GLU A 81 7.32 15.80 15.76
CA GLU A 81 6.35 16.82 16.21
C GLU A 81 4.86 16.48 16.06
N SER A 82 4.40 15.43 16.75
CA SER A 82 2.98 15.34 17.13
C SER A 82 2.66 16.48 18.11
N ILE A 83 1.88 17.47 17.68
CA ILE A 83 1.35 18.52 18.56
C ILE A 83 0.45 17.84 19.61
N LEU A 84 0.85 17.93 20.88
CA LEU A 84 0.05 17.49 22.02
C LEU A 84 -1.23 18.35 22.09
N ILE A 85 -2.35 17.77 21.66
CA ILE A 85 -3.69 18.32 21.92
C ILE A 85 -4.18 17.72 23.26
N ASP A 86 -4.96 18.47 24.01
CA ASP A 86 -5.38 18.17 25.40
C ASP A 86 -5.98 16.75 25.58
N ALA A 87 -5.38 15.97 26.48
CA ALA A 87 -5.60 14.54 26.66
C ALA A 87 -6.98 14.15 27.24
N SER A 88 -7.79 15.11 27.70
CA SER A 88 -9.03 14.82 28.42
C SER A 88 -10.24 14.45 27.54
N THR A 89 -10.16 14.68 26.22
CA THR A 89 -11.20 14.28 25.22
C THR A 89 -10.67 13.36 24.10
N GLN A 90 -9.40 12.94 24.16
CA GLN A 90 -8.64 12.47 23.00
C GLN A 90 -8.35 10.96 22.95
N ALA A 91 -8.79 10.17 23.92
CA ALA A 91 -8.54 8.71 23.92
C ALA A 91 -9.19 7.95 22.73
N SER A 92 -9.82 8.66 21.79
CA SER A 92 -10.76 8.12 20.84
C SER A 92 -10.58 8.64 19.39
N TYR A 93 -9.80 9.71 19.18
CA TYR A 93 -9.48 10.26 17.85
C TYR A 93 -7.97 10.30 17.64
N ALA A 94 -7.50 9.89 16.47
CA ALA A 94 -6.12 10.12 16.08
C ALA A 94 -5.93 11.60 15.74
N SER A 95 -4.84 12.20 16.24
CA SER A 95 -4.47 13.57 15.90
C SER A 95 -4.13 13.68 14.42
N ALA A 96 -4.30 14.89 13.87
CA ALA A 96 -3.76 15.24 12.58
C ALA A 96 -2.25 14.91 12.51
N ARG A 97 -1.82 14.29 11.41
CA ARG A 97 -0.42 13.96 11.15
C ARG A 97 0.22 15.09 10.37
N ILE A 98 1.38 15.55 10.83
CA ILE A 98 2.13 16.61 10.19
C ILE A 98 3.27 15.99 9.37
N TYR A 99 3.38 16.41 8.11
CA TYR A 99 4.41 15.95 7.20
C TYR A 99 5.24 17.12 6.73
N LYS A 100 6.54 17.07 7.02
CA LYS A 100 7.51 18.04 6.50
C LYS A 100 7.91 17.71 5.06
N VAL A 101 7.79 18.68 4.17
CA VAL A 101 8.20 18.63 2.76
C VAL A 101 9.44 19.51 2.60
N ASP A 102 10.58 18.89 2.30
CA ASP A 102 11.83 19.60 2.09
C ASP A 102 11.92 20.12 0.65
N LEU A 103 12.23 21.40 0.49
CA LEU A 103 12.36 22.03 -0.81
C LEU A 103 13.78 21.83 -1.34
N ARG A 104 13.91 21.13 -2.48
CA ARG A 104 15.23 20.86 -3.11
C ARG A 104 15.98 22.12 -3.55
N ASP A 105 15.32 23.27 -3.61
CA ASP A 105 15.94 24.55 -3.96
C ASP A 105 16.81 25.14 -2.82
N GLY A 106 16.91 24.45 -1.69
CA GLY A 106 17.65 24.90 -0.51
C GLY A 106 16.98 26.06 0.22
N LYS A 107 15.75 26.43 -0.15
CA LYS A 107 15.01 27.55 0.44
C LYS A 107 14.07 27.14 1.57
N GLY A 108 14.35 26.00 2.20
CA GLY A 108 13.72 25.54 3.42
C GLY A 108 12.77 24.36 3.22
N SER A 109 11.75 24.30 4.06
CA SER A 109 10.74 23.24 4.09
C SER A 109 9.39 23.87 4.43
N PHE A 110 8.30 23.21 4.06
CA PHE A 110 6.98 23.52 4.60
C PHE A 110 6.31 22.26 5.12
N SER A 111 5.31 22.43 5.98
CA SER A 111 4.56 21.31 6.55
C SER A 111 3.18 21.23 5.92
N ILE A 112 2.72 20.02 5.64
CA ILE A 112 1.33 19.70 5.31
C ILE A 112 0.73 18.92 6.48
N SER A 113 -0.58 18.96 6.66
CA SER A 113 -1.24 18.29 7.78
C SER A 113 -2.43 17.48 7.29
N SER A 114 -2.55 16.23 7.73
CA SER A 114 -3.76 15.46 7.53
C SER A 114 -4.92 16.06 8.33
N ARG A 115 -6.14 15.63 7.99
CA ARG A 115 -7.31 15.82 8.84
C ARG A 115 -7.23 14.84 10.03
N PRO A 116 -7.80 15.17 11.20
CA PRO A 116 -8.00 14.18 12.25
C PRO A 116 -9.00 13.13 11.78
N TYR A 117 -8.90 11.92 12.33
CA TYR A 117 -9.77 10.80 11.99
C TYR A 117 -10.09 9.96 13.25
N PRO A 118 -11.20 9.21 13.26
CA PRO A 118 -11.59 8.42 14.42
C PRO A 118 -10.58 7.29 14.66
N GLY A 119 -10.28 7.02 15.93
CA GLY A 119 -9.64 5.76 16.31
C GLY A 119 -10.56 4.57 16.08
N SER A 120 -10.02 3.35 16.16
CA SER A 120 -10.73 2.12 15.79
C SER A 120 -12.06 1.92 16.52
N SER A 121 -12.11 2.27 17.81
CA SER A 121 -13.33 2.19 18.64
C SER A 121 -14.41 3.21 18.28
N LEU A 122 -14.06 4.31 17.59
CA LEU A 122 -14.99 5.37 17.19
C LEU A 122 -15.34 5.37 15.72
N LEU A 123 -14.74 4.49 14.91
CA LEU A 123 -14.91 4.49 13.47
C LEU A 123 -16.40 4.44 13.07
N ARG A 124 -17.18 3.52 13.66
CA ARG A 124 -18.65 3.42 13.50
C ARG A 124 -19.46 4.49 14.26
N GLY A 125 -18.83 5.25 15.15
CA GLY A 125 -19.51 6.18 16.04
C GLY A 125 -20.53 5.49 16.97
N ASP A 126 -21.45 6.27 17.52
CA ASP A 126 -22.58 5.81 18.35
C ASP A 126 -23.78 5.33 17.52
N GLY A 127 -23.56 5.00 16.23
CA GLY A 127 -24.57 4.43 15.32
C GLY A 127 -25.72 5.35 14.92
N SER A 128 -25.76 6.62 15.36
CA SER A 128 -26.95 7.48 15.17
C SER A 128 -26.70 8.93 14.74
N LYS A 129 -25.44 9.37 14.63
CA LYS A 129 -25.14 10.82 14.41
C LYS A 129 -24.32 11.18 13.18
N TRP A 130 -23.79 10.22 12.44
CA TRP A 130 -22.88 10.50 11.33
C TRP A 130 -23.48 10.03 10.02
N ALA A 131 -23.67 10.97 9.09
CA ALA A 131 -24.21 10.70 7.75
C ALA A 131 -23.29 9.76 6.94
N ASN A 132 -21.98 9.83 7.19
CA ASN A 132 -20.97 9.04 6.49
C ASN A 132 -20.54 7.86 7.36
N GLN A 133 -21.18 6.72 7.17
CA GLN A 133 -20.77 5.49 7.82
C GLN A 133 -19.49 4.96 7.17
N PRO A 134 -18.52 4.46 7.95
CA PRO A 134 -17.34 3.79 7.40
C PRO A 134 -17.75 2.51 6.67
N TYR A 135 -16.81 1.91 5.94
CA TYR A 135 -17.02 0.59 5.36
C TYR A 135 -17.44 -0.41 6.44
N ASP A 136 -18.39 -1.29 6.11
CA ASP A 136 -19.10 -2.12 7.09
C ASP A 136 -18.33 -3.39 7.48
N LYS A 137 -17.18 -3.65 6.84
CA LYS A 137 -16.29 -4.77 7.15
C LYS A 137 -14.96 -4.33 7.73
N ALA A 138 -14.36 -5.28 8.44
CA ALA A 138 -13.01 -5.24 8.92
C ALA A 138 -12.14 -6.26 8.18
N PHE A 139 -10.86 -5.96 8.00
CA PHE A 139 -9.94 -6.75 7.19
C PHE A 139 -8.78 -7.32 8.01
N ASN A 140 -8.57 -8.62 7.92
CA ASN A 140 -7.44 -9.31 8.57
C ASN A 140 -7.14 -10.63 7.86
N TYR A 141 -6.20 -11.44 8.37
CA TYR A 141 -6.03 -12.83 7.93
C TYR A 141 -7.33 -13.59 8.03
N LYS A 142 -7.71 -14.30 6.96
CA LYS A 142 -8.83 -15.25 7.01
C LYS A 142 -8.59 -16.36 8.02
N ASP A 143 -7.36 -16.84 8.09
CA ASP A 143 -6.86 -17.80 9.07
C ASP A 143 -5.40 -17.47 9.39
N SER A 144 -5.15 -16.91 10.59
CA SER A 144 -3.79 -16.56 11.01
C SER A 144 -2.94 -17.82 11.26
N ALA A 145 -3.55 -18.88 11.78
CA ALA A 145 -2.89 -20.11 12.21
C ALA A 145 -2.47 -20.99 11.03
N ASP A 146 -3.27 -21.06 9.97
CA ASP A 146 -2.93 -21.87 8.79
C ASP A 146 -1.77 -21.25 7.99
N CYS A 147 -0.58 -21.82 8.11
CA CYS A 147 0.62 -21.37 7.41
C CYS A 147 0.51 -21.39 5.88
N ASN A 148 -0.42 -22.15 5.31
CA ASN A 148 -0.65 -22.23 3.87
C ASN A 148 -1.77 -21.30 3.37
N ASN A 149 -2.36 -20.50 4.26
CA ASN A 149 -3.45 -19.59 3.93
C ASN A 149 -3.08 -18.14 4.27
N TRP A 150 -2.70 -17.37 3.25
CA TRP A 150 -2.46 -15.93 3.34
C TRP A 150 -3.65 -15.09 2.86
N ALA A 151 -4.80 -15.70 2.65
CA ALA A 151 -5.96 -15.00 2.10
C ALA A 151 -6.48 -13.92 3.05
N LEU A 152 -6.92 -12.82 2.46
CA LEU A 152 -7.69 -11.79 3.15
C LEU A 152 -9.03 -12.35 3.64
N GLY A 153 -9.36 -12.06 4.89
CA GLY A 153 -10.66 -12.29 5.49
C GLY A 153 -11.45 -10.99 5.61
N HIS A 154 -12.76 -11.10 5.36
CA HIS A 154 -13.74 -10.05 5.60
C HIS A 154 -14.51 -10.39 6.87
N PHE A 155 -14.44 -9.52 7.87
CA PHE A 155 -15.05 -9.73 9.17
C PHE A 155 -16.11 -8.67 9.45
N ASP A 156 -17.11 -9.02 10.24
CA ASP A 156 -17.91 -8.01 10.90
C ASP A 156 -17.07 -7.25 11.93
N TYR A 157 -17.52 -6.05 12.30
CA TYR A 157 -16.81 -5.25 13.29
C TYR A 157 -16.65 -6.02 14.61
N PRO A 158 -15.43 -6.07 15.16
CA PRO A 158 -15.17 -6.78 16.39
C PRO A 158 -15.78 -6.04 17.58
N THR A 159 -16.09 -6.77 18.63
CA THR A 159 -16.44 -6.17 19.93
C THR A 159 -15.21 -5.74 20.72
N ASN A 160 -14.03 -6.25 20.37
CA ASN A 160 -12.75 -5.92 20.97
C ASN A 160 -11.81 -5.35 19.90
N TYR A 161 -11.41 -4.09 20.07
CA TYR A 161 -10.58 -3.35 19.11
C TYR A 161 -9.07 -3.42 19.40
N ALA A 162 -8.61 -4.21 20.38
CA ALA A 162 -7.20 -4.23 20.79
C ALA A 162 -6.19 -4.57 19.67
N HIS A 163 -6.63 -5.36 18.67
CA HIS A 163 -5.81 -5.77 17.52
C HIS A 163 -6.20 -5.08 16.21
N TRP A 164 -7.00 -4.02 16.30
CA TRP A 164 -7.59 -3.33 15.16
C TRP A 164 -7.28 -1.85 15.17
N VAL A 165 -7.04 -1.31 13.98
CA VAL A 165 -6.75 0.11 13.74
C VAL A 165 -7.69 0.65 12.68
N THR A 166 -8.01 1.94 12.80
CA THR A 166 -8.58 2.68 11.68
C THR A 166 -7.51 2.80 10.62
N GLU A 167 -7.87 2.42 9.41
CA GLU A 167 -6.97 2.36 8.28
C GLU A 167 -7.47 3.26 7.16
N HIS A 168 -6.53 3.96 6.53
CA HIS A 168 -6.75 4.70 5.29
C HIS A 168 -6.39 3.79 4.12
N ILE A 169 -7.24 3.68 3.10
CA ILE A 169 -6.95 2.80 1.97
C ILE A 169 -5.74 3.35 1.20
N LEU A 170 -5.79 4.62 0.82
CA LEU A 170 -4.59 5.37 0.44
C LEU A 170 -3.90 5.94 1.67
N GLU A 171 -2.63 5.59 1.87
CA GLU A 171 -1.90 6.11 3.02
C GLU A 171 -1.74 7.63 2.96
N LEU A 172 -1.89 8.31 4.10
CA LEU A 172 -1.78 9.77 4.21
C LEU A 172 -0.43 10.33 3.70
N GLN A 173 0.68 9.60 3.85
CA GLN A 173 1.99 10.03 3.32
C GLN A 173 2.02 10.14 1.79
N THR A 174 1.07 9.55 1.07
CA THR A 174 0.98 9.63 -0.40
C THR A 174 0.96 11.08 -0.87
N VAL A 175 0.27 11.98 -0.16
CA VAL A 175 0.19 13.41 -0.52
C VAL A 175 1.58 14.06 -0.46
N LYS A 176 2.35 13.80 0.61
CA LYS A 176 3.74 14.28 0.73
C LYS A 176 4.59 13.75 -0.43
N MET A 177 4.46 12.45 -0.74
CA MET A 177 5.24 11.81 -1.80
C MET A 177 4.92 12.39 -3.17
N PHE A 178 3.65 12.64 -3.46
CA PHE A 178 3.19 13.31 -4.67
C PHE A 178 3.79 14.72 -4.80
N ILE A 179 3.69 15.53 -3.75
CA ILE A 179 4.25 16.89 -3.75
C ILE A 179 5.76 16.86 -4.00
N VAL A 180 6.50 15.95 -3.33
CA VAL A 180 7.94 15.79 -3.55
C VAL A 180 8.24 15.37 -4.99
N SER A 181 7.45 14.46 -5.56
CA SER A 181 7.56 14.04 -6.97
C SER A 181 7.33 15.23 -7.91
N ALA A 182 6.22 15.96 -7.73
CA ALA A 182 5.86 17.12 -8.55
C ALA A 182 6.92 18.24 -8.50
N ILE A 183 7.51 18.52 -7.33
CA ILE A 183 8.57 19.52 -7.17
C ILE A 183 9.88 19.07 -7.80
N SER A 184 10.21 17.78 -7.70
CA SER A 184 11.51 17.27 -8.14
C SER A 184 11.54 16.81 -9.58
N GLY A 185 10.38 16.52 -10.17
CA GLY A 185 10.27 15.78 -11.43
C GLY A 185 10.85 14.37 -11.35
N THR A 186 10.94 13.77 -10.16
CA THR A 186 11.42 12.40 -9.94
C THR A 186 10.28 11.55 -9.39
N LEU A 187 9.88 10.54 -10.16
CA LEU A 187 8.83 9.60 -9.78
C LEU A 187 9.31 8.61 -8.69
N PRO A 188 8.40 7.93 -7.97
CA PRO A 188 8.74 6.97 -6.91
C PRO A 188 9.66 5.80 -7.30
N SER A 189 9.72 5.41 -8.57
CA SER A 189 10.67 4.45 -9.14
C SER A 189 12.09 5.02 -9.28
N GLY A 190 12.24 6.34 -9.24
CA GLY A 190 13.46 7.07 -9.58
C GLY A 190 13.50 7.55 -11.03
N ALA A 191 12.50 7.22 -11.85
CA ALA A 191 12.36 7.75 -13.20
C ALA A 191 12.15 9.28 -13.21
N THR A 192 12.54 9.92 -14.30
CA THR A 192 12.22 11.34 -14.54
C THR A 192 10.79 11.45 -15.05
N SER A 193 10.00 12.34 -14.45
CA SER A 193 8.64 12.66 -14.90
C SER A 193 8.67 13.28 -16.31
N GLU A 194 7.69 12.92 -17.13
CA GLU A 194 7.43 13.50 -18.45
C GLU A 194 6.97 14.96 -18.34
N ILE A 195 6.43 15.34 -17.17
CA ILE A 195 5.95 16.68 -16.88
C ILE A 195 7.04 17.46 -16.15
N ALA A 196 7.42 18.63 -16.70
CA ALA A 196 8.49 19.46 -16.14
C ALA A 196 8.24 19.79 -14.65
N PRO A 197 9.25 19.79 -13.76
CA PRO A 197 9.04 20.01 -12.32
C PRO A 197 8.26 21.29 -12.00
N LEU A 198 7.30 21.20 -11.08
CA LEU A 198 6.53 22.34 -10.59
C LEU A 198 7.35 23.13 -9.56
N GLY A 199 7.35 24.46 -9.67
CA GLY A 199 8.12 25.31 -8.77
C GLY A 199 7.69 25.15 -7.30
N ALA A 200 8.64 24.82 -6.42
CA ALA A 200 8.42 24.68 -4.97
C ALA A 200 7.71 25.88 -4.31
N SER A 201 7.89 27.08 -4.86
CA SER A 201 7.18 28.28 -4.41
C SER A 201 5.67 28.17 -4.52
N TRP A 202 5.16 27.52 -5.56
CA TRP A 202 3.71 27.36 -5.74
C TRP A 202 3.11 26.60 -4.55
N PHE A 203 3.67 25.46 -4.16
CA PHE A 203 3.16 24.69 -3.01
C PHE A 203 3.25 25.50 -1.71
N ARG A 204 4.36 26.20 -1.46
CA ARG A 204 4.51 27.03 -0.26
C ARG A 204 3.49 28.17 -0.20
N ASP A 205 3.22 28.80 -1.33
CA ASP A 205 2.43 30.03 -1.41
C ASP A 205 0.93 29.75 -1.62
N VAL A 206 0.55 28.52 -2.02
CA VAL A 206 -0.84 28.14 -2.36
C VAL A 206 -1.38 27.00 -1.49
N TRP A 207 -0.62 25.91 -1.30
CA TRP A 207 -1.15 24.62 -0.82
C TRP A 207 -1.86 24.68 0.54
N ASN A 208 -1.33 25.47 1.46
CA ASN A 208 -1.87 25.64 2.82
C ASN A 208 -2.57 27.00 3.01
N LYS A 209 -2.99 27.66 1.94
CA LYS A 209 -3.66 28.96 2.01
C LYS A 209 -5.15 28.83 1.72
N ASP A 210 -5.92 29.71 2.33
CA ASP A 210 -7.34 29.89 2.08
C ASP A 210 -7.53 30.66 0.77
N VAL A 211 -7.50 29.92 -0.35
CA VAL A 211 -7.45 30.49 -1.72
C VAL A 211 -8.53 29.95 -2.64
N LEU A 212 -9.25 28.90 -2.21
CA LEU A 212 -10.33 28.32 -3.01
C LEU A 212 -11.67 28.99 -2.65
N PRO A 213 -12.64 29.02 -3.59
CA PRO A 213 -13.97 29.55 -3.31
C PRO A 213 -14.69 28.76 -2.21
N SER A 214 -15.47 29.47 -1.39
CA SER A 214 -16.28 28.85 -0.33
C SER A 214 -17.54 28.15 -0.83
N ASP A 215 -17.89 28.31 -2.11
CA ASP A 215 -19.03 27.68 -2.77
C ASP A 215 -18.66 26.39 -3.52
N LEU A 216 -17.43 25.88 -3.34
CA LEU A 216 -17.04 24.56 -3.83
C LEU A 216 -17.92 23.45 -3.25
N PRO A 217 -18.19 22.38 -4.01
CA PRO A 217 -18.85 21.19 -3.48
C PRO A 217 -18.13 20.64 -2.25
N GLY A 218 -18.93 20.10 -1.32
CA GLY A 218 -18.43 19.38 -0.16
C GLY A 218 -17.79 18.06 -0.59
N ILE A 219 -16.84 17.59 0.22
CA ILE A 219 -16.06 16.37 -0.03
C ILE A 219 -16.77 15.20 0.64
N GLY A 220 -17.11 14.17 -0.13
CA GLY A 220 -17.98 13.09 0.32
C GLY A 220 -19.44 13.50 0.55
N GLU A 221 -20.29 12.55 0.94
CA GLU A 221 -21.71 12.83 1.15
C GLU A 221 -21.94 13.76 2.35
N GLY A 222 -22.33 15.01 2.10
CA GLY A 222 -22.58 16.00 3.16
C GLY A 222 -21.34 16.41 3.96
N GLY A 223 -20.14 16.17 3.43
CA GLY A 223 -18.90 16.60 4.06
C GLY A 223 -18.62 18.08 3.87
N ASN A 224 -17.50 18.52 4.45
CA ASN A 224 -17.12 19.91 4.42
C ASN A 224 -16.69 20.37 3.03
N SER A 225 -16.73 21.68 2.82
CA SER A 225 -16.11 22.35 1.67
C SER A 225 -14.89 23.17 2.13
N PRO A 226 -13.74 22.54 2.47
CA PRO A 226 -12.55 23.31 2.82
C PRO A 226 -12.14 24.21 1.64
N THR A 227 -11.69 25.42 1.98
CA THR A 227 -11.17 26.41 1.03
C THR A 227 -9.64 26.37 0.92
N VAL A 228 -9.00 25.46 1.66
CA VAL A 228 -7.56 25.22 1.67
C VAL A 228 -7.25 23.95 0.87
N PRO A 229 -6.40 24.00 -0.19
CA PRO A 229 -6.08 22.83 -1.03
C PRO A 229 -5.64 21.60 -0.25
N ASN A 230 -4.72 21.77 0.72
CA ASN A 230 -4.29 20.71 1.63
C ASN A 230 -5.45 19.99 2.30
N ASP A 231 -6.36 20.78 2.88
CA ASP A 231 -7.49 20.24 3.64
C ASP A 231 -8.44 19.48 2.72
N ARG A 232 -8.62 19.91 1.47
CA ARG A 232 -9.45 19.20 0.51
C ARG A 232 -8.90 17.82 0.19
N VAL A 233 -7.63 17.76 -0.23
CA VAL A 233 -6.98 16.49 -0.58
C VAL A 233 -6.96 15.52 0.62
N PHE A 234 -6.66 16.01 1.83
CA PHE A 234 -6.65 15.14 3.01
C PHE A 234 -8.04 14.77 3.55
N GLU A 235 -9.06 15.58 3.29
CA GLU A 235 -10.44 15.21 3.62
C GLU A 235 -10.90 14.03 2.74
N GLU A 236 -10.49 14.01 1.47
CA GLU A 236 -10.78 12.91 0.54
C GLU A 236 -10.11 11.59 0.93
N LEU A 237 -8.94 11.63 1.58
CA LEU A 237 -8.29 10.41 2.10
C LEU A 237 -8.95 9.86 3.37
N GLY A 238 -10.00 10.51 3.87
CA GLY A 238 -10.75 10.08 5.04
C GLY A 238 -10.45 10.91 6.29
N SER A 239 -11.52 11.24 7.02
CA SER A 239 -11.47 12.12 8.19
C SER A 239 -12.56 11.78 9.22
N VAL A 240 -12.65 12.54 10.32
CA VAL A 240 -13.81 12.50 11.23
C VAL A 240 -15.14 12.79 10.52
N GLN A 241 -15.13 13.68 9.53
CA GLN A 241 -16.30 14.11 8.76
C GLN A 241 -16.49 13.28 7.50
N ASN A 242 -15.41 12.72 6.96
CA ASN A 242 -15.41 11.89 5.76
C ASN A 242 -14.97 10.45 6.06
N ARG A 243 -15.78 9.70 6.82
CA ARG A 243 -15.37 8.36 7.31
C ARG A 243 -15.53 7.23 6.31
N HIS A 244 -16.22 7.47 5.20
CA HIS A 244 -16.53 6.42 4.23
C HIS A 244 -15.30 5.88 3.50
N GLU A 245 -14.21 6.65 3.51
CA GLU A 245 -12.87 6.30 3.00
C GLU A 245 -11.96 5.67 4.08
N LEU A 246 -12.54 5.33 5.23
CA LEU A 246 -11.84 4.68 6.34
C LEU A 246 -12.38 3.27 6.53
N VAL A 247 -11.47 2.34 6.82
CA VAL A 247 -11.79 0.95 7.12
C VAL A 247 -11.20 0.53 8.45
N LEU A 248 -11.65 -0.62 8.96
CA LEU A 248 -11.00 -1.26 10.08
C LEU A 248 -10.06 -2.36 9.59
N ALA A 249 -8.79 -2.31 9.98
CA ALA A 249 -7.80 -3.31 9.58
C ALA A 249 -7.07 -3.89 10.80
N GLY A 250 -6.58 -5.13 10.68
CA GLY A 250 -5.68 -5.71 11.65
C GLY A 250 -4.38 -4.89 11.75
N ARG A 251 -3.84 -4.74 12.96
CA ARG A 251 -2.60 -3.96 13.20
C ARG A 251 -1.43 -4.42 12.32
N GLU A 252 -1.26 -5.72 12.15
CA GLU A 252 -0.19 -6.30 11.33
C GLU A 252 -0.35 -5.94 9.84
N LEU A 253 -1.58 -6.04 9.33
CA LEU A 253 -1.90 -5.67 7.94
C LEU A 253 -1.55 -4.21 7.69
N ASN A 254 -2.02 -3.31 8.56
CA ASN A 254 -1.74 -1.87 8.45
C ASN A 254 -0.23 -1.58 8.54
N ALA A 255 0.47 -2.15 9.53
CA ALA A 255 1.90 -1.91 9.74
C ALA A 255 2.74 -2.35 8.53
N VAL A 256 2.47 -3.54 7.99
CA VAL A 256 3.18 -4.06 6.82
C VAL A 256 2.82 -3.24 5.58
N LYS A 257 1.55 -2.86 5.39
CA LYS A 257 1.12 -1.96 4.31
C LYS A 257 1.88 -0.64 4.36
N ALA A 258 1.96 0.02 5.51
CA ALA A 258 2.67 1.28 5.66
C ALA A 258 4.16 1.19 5.25
N ARG A 259 4.84 0.08 5.56
CA ARG A 259 6.24 -0.16 5.15
C ARG A 259 6.36 -0.39 3.64
N ILE A 260 5.48 -1.20 3.08
CA ILE A 260 5.38 -1.41 1.62
C ILE A 260 5.17 -0.06 0.91
N TRP A 261 4.26 0.76 1.44
CA TRP A 261 3.94 2.08 0.89
C TRP A 261 5.13 3.04 0.90
N LYS A 262 5.89 3.04 2.01
CA LYS A 262 7.16 3.78 2.13
C LYS A 262 8.24 3.27 1.15
N GLY A 263 8.05 2.10 0.56
CA GLY A 263 9.00 1.49 -0.38
C GLY A 263 10.24 0.92 0.30
N ILE A 264 10.11 0.52 1.57
CA ILE A 264 11.16 -0.13 2.36
C ILE A 264 10.82 -1.61 2.57
N ALA A 265 11.77 -2.39 3.09
CA ALA A 265 11.55 -3.80 3.38
C ALA A 265 10.37 -4.00 4.36
N PRO A 266 9.41 -4.91 4.05
CA PRO A 266 8.26 -5.22 4.90
C PRO A 266 8.66 -5.67 6.31
N HIS A 267 9.77 -6.40 6.40
CA HIS A 267 10.39 -6.88 7.62
C HIS A 267 11.88 -6.58 7.57
N ALA A 268 12.51 -6.39 8.72
CA ALA A 268 13.96 -6.23 8.78
C ALA A 268 14.67 -7.52 8.35
N ASP A 269 15.65 -7.42 7.46
CA ASP A 269 16.33 -8.58 6.88
C ASP A 269 17.00 -9.47 7.94
N ASP A 270 17.63 -8.86 8.95
CA ASP A 270 18.26 -9.56 10.06
C ASP A 270 17.25 -10.35 10.92
N LYS A 271 16.03 -9.80 11.11
CA LYS A 271 14.94 -10.51 11.81
C LYS A 271 14.40 -11.67 10.98
N PHE A 272 14.27 -11.48 9.67
CA PHE A 272 13.86 -12.54 8.74
C PHE A 272 14.89 -13.69 8.77
N ASP A 273 16.16 -13.37 8.54
CA ASP A 273 17.25 -14.34 8.51
C ASP A 273 17.39 -15.06 9.86
N SER A 274 17.29 -14.33 10.98
CA SER A 274 17.29 -14.93 12.32
C SER A 274 16.14 -15.92 12.52
N ALA A 275 14.94 -15.60 12.01
CA ALA A 275 13.81 -16.52 12.07
C ALA A 275 14.04 -17.79 11.24
N VAL A 276 14.67 -17.68 10.07
CA VAL A 276 15.06 -18.81 9.23
C VAL A 276 16.09 -19.68 9.95
N GLU A 277 17.17 -19.10 10.48
CA GLU A 277 18.22 -19.87 11.15
C GLU A 277 17.72 -20.56 12.43
N LYS A 278 16.84 -19.92 13.20
CA LYS A 278 16.20 -20.54 14.38
C LYS A 278 15.34 -21.75 13.97
N TRP A 279 14.58 -21.63 12.89
CA TRP A 279 13.81 -22.75 12.36
C TRP A 279 14.74 -23.87 11.85
N MET A 280 15.78 -23.54 11.08
CA MET A 280 16.77 -24.51 10.56
C MET A 280 17.48 -25.30 11.69
N ALA A 281 17.69 -24.67 12.85
CA ALA A 281 18.28 -25.32 14.02
C ALA A 281 17.32 -26.31 14.72
N THR A 282 16.02 -26.25 14.43
CA THR A 282 15.00 -27.04 15.13
C THR A 282 14.89 -28.44 14.50
N LYS A 283 15.12 -29.49 15.31
CA LYS A 283 15.07 -30.89 14.85
C LYS A 283 13.75 -31.60 15.18
N THR A 284 12.85 -30.93 15.89
CA THR A 284 11.57 -31.49 16.37
C THR A 284 10.40 -30.71 15.77
N CYS A 285 9.23 -31.35 15.62
CA CYS A 285 8.01 -30.62 15.34
C CYS A 285 7.70 -29.60 16.46
N GLY A 286 6.95 -28.55 16.13
CA GLY A 286 6.32 -27.67 17.12
C GLY A 286 6.93 -26.26 17.25
N LEU A 287 8.04 -25.96 16.56
CA LEU A 287 8.42 -24.56 16.37
C LEU A 287 7.76 -24.02 15.11
N SER A 288 6.90 -23.02 15.27
CA SER A 288 6.34 -22.28 14.13
C SER A 288 7.47 -21.68 13.27
N PRO A 289 7.48 -21.91 11.95
CA PRO A 289 8.42 -21.26 11.04
C PRO A 289 8.04 -19.78 10.91
N ARG A 290 8.48 -18.94 11.85
CA ARG A 290 8.08 -17.52 11.96
C ARG A 290 8.26 -16.73 10.68
N PHE A 291 9.30 -17.03 9.91
CA PHE A 291 9.55 -16.37 8.63
C PHE A 291 8.41 -16.59 7.62
N ILE A 292 7.64 -17.69 7.71
CA ILE A 292 6.44 -17.89 6.88
C ILE A 292 5.41 -16.81 7.19
N LYS A 293 5.19 -16.46 8.46
CA LYS A 293 4.27 -15.38 8.84
C LYS A 293 4.72 -14.03 8.26
N TYR A 294 6.03 -13.75 8.19
CA TYR A 294 6.58 -12.57 7.50
C TYR A 294 6.25 -12.56 6.00
N LEU A 295 6.39 -13.69 5.31
CA LEU A 295 6.00 -13.81 3.90
C LEU A 295 4.48 -13.63 3.74
N LYS A 296 3.68 -14.33 4.56
CA LYS A 296 2.21 -14.25 4.56
C LYS A 296 1.70 -12.81 4.70
N SER A 297 2.33 -11.98 5.54
CA SER A 297 1.88 -10.61 5.74
C SER A 297 2.01 -9.74 4.49
N VAL A 298 3.03 -9.99 3.65
CA VAL A 298 3.18 -9.26 2.38
C VAL A 298 2.10 -9.70 1.39
N PHE A 299 1.82 -11.00 1.29
CA PHE A 299 0.70 -11.50 0.49
C PHE A 299 -0.65 -10.98 0.98
N LEU A 300 -0.85 -10.87 2.29
CA LEU A 300 -2.07 -10.31 2.86
C LEU A 300 -2.28 -8.86 2.38
N VAL A 301 -1.22 -8.04 2.34
CA VAL A 301 -1.32 -6.67 1.80
C VAL A 301 -1.68 -6.70 0.32
N PHE A 302 -1.12 -7.62 -0.47
CA PHE A 302 -1.51 -7.74 -1.88
C PHE A 302 -2.96 -8.17 -2.05
N ASP A 303 -3.44 -9.15 -1.30
CA ASP A 303 -4.85 -9.56 -1.32
C ASP A 303 -5.76 -8.42 -0.86
N TYR A 304 -5.34 -7.66 0.15
CA TYR A 304 -6.02 -6.45 0.61
C TYR A 304 -6.13 -5.43 -0.53
N MET A 305 -5.01 -5.02 -1.15
CA MET A 305 -5.02 -4.00 -2.20
C MET A 305 -5.71 -4.48 -3.49
N THR A 306 -5.73 -5.78 -3.77
CA THR A 306 -6.36 -6.37 -4.96
C THR A 306 -7.81 -6.82 -4.73
N ASP A 307 -8.36 -6.64 -3.52
CA ASP A 307 -9.73 -7.04 -3.21
C ASP A 307 -10.74 -6.21 -4.03
N SER A 308 -11.03 -6.72 -5.23
CA SER A 308 -11.90 -6.12 -6.24
C SER A 308 -13.32 -5.80 -5.76
N LYS A 309 -13.74 -6.40 -4.64
CA LYS A 309 -15.09 -6.20 -4.08
C LYS A 309 -15.18 -5.04 -3.11
N SER A 310 -14.04 -4.56 -2.61
CA SER A 310 -14.00 -3.52 -1.59
C SER A 310 -12.84 -2.57 -1.86
N VAL A 311 -11.63 -2.97 -1.49
CA VAL A 311 -10.49 -2.08 -1.33
C VAL A 311 -9.98 -1.55 -2.67
N LEU A 312 -9.97 -2.36 -3.73
CA LEU A 312 -9.52 -1.88 -5.03
C LEU A 312 -10.49 -0.83 -5.61
N GLN A 313 -11.79 -1.04 -5.45
CA GLN A 313 -12.79 -0.05 -5.87
C GLN A 313 -12.65 1.25 -5.09
N PHE A 314 -12.45 1.15 -3.78
CA PHE A 314 -12.16 2.31 -2.95
C PHE A 314 -10.83 2.97 -3.31
N ALA A 315 -9.75 2.23 -3.52
CA ALA A 315 -8.46 2.81 -3.89
C ALA A 315 -8.54 3.54 -5.24
N SER A 316 -9.26 2.96 -6.21
CA SER A 316 -9.56 3.63 -7.48
C SER A 316 -10.44 4.87 -7.27
N LYS A 317 -11.47 4.77 -6.43
CA LYS A 317 -12.37 5.89 -6.10
C LYS A 317 -11.64 7.01 -5.37
N GLU A 318 -10.92 6.73 -4.30
CA GLU A 318 -10.12 7.68 -3.52
C GLU A 318 -9.03 8.31 -4.39
N SER A 319 -8.33 7.54 -5.22
CA SER A 319 -7.36 8.12 -6.16
C SER A 319 -8.04 9.03 -7.19
N GLY A 320 -9.21 8.65 -7.69
CA GLY A 320 -10.05 9.48 -8.55
C GLY A 320 -10.63 10.70 -7.84
N GLY A 321 -10.93 10.59 -6.55
CA GLY A 321 -11.38 11.68 -5.69
C GLY A 321 -10.26 12.68 -5.43
N VAL A 322 -9.05 12.21 -5.10
CA VAL A 322 -7.87 13.07 -5.01
C VAL A 322 -7.61 13.76 -6.33
N TRP A 323 -7.71 13.02 -7.44
CA TRP A 323 -7.61 13.60 -8.78
C TRP A 323 -8.66 14.71 -9.00
N HIS A 324 -9.92 14.48 -8.62
CA HIS A 324 -11.00 15.47 -8.73
C HIS A 324 -10.72 16.72 -7.88
N GLU A 325 -10.25 16.53 -6.65
CA GLU A 325 -9.90 17.66 -5.78
C GLU A 325 -8.71 18.45 -6.34
N LEU A 326 -7.73 17.77 -6.94
CA LEU A 326 -6.63 18.41 -7.67
C LEU A 326 -7.11 19.17 -8.92
N GLU A 327 -8.11 18.65 -9.66
CA GLU A 327 -8.74 19.33 -10.79
C GLU A 327 -9.40 20.65 -10.35
N LEU A 328 -10.13 20.62 -9.22
CA LEU A 328 -10.72 21.83 -8.64
C LEU A 328 -9.62 22.82 -8.23
N ILE A 329 -8.57 22.37 -7.53
CA ILE A 329 -7.45 23.24 -7.14
C ILE A 329 -6.79 23.89 -8.36
N GLU A 330 -6.50 23.10 -9.39
CA GLU A 330 -5.91 23.56 -10.65
C GLU A 330 -6.79 24.61 -11.32
N LYS A 331 -8.10 24.36 -11.43
CA LYS A 331 -9.06 25.29 -12.03
C LYS A 331 -9.09 26.67 -11.37
N TYR A 332 -8.95 26.76 -10.05
CA TYR A 332 -9.13 28.03 -9.32
C TYR A 332 -7.82 28.76 -9.01
N VAL A 333 -6.73 28.04 -8.75
CA VAL A 333 -5.49 28.64 -8.23
C VAL A 333 -4.22 28.07 -8.87
N GLY A 334 -4.36 27.23 -9.90
CA GLY A 334 -3.27 26.46 -10.49
C GLY A 334 -3.32 26.34 -12.01
N GLU A 335 -3.83 27.32 -12.75
CA GLU A 335 -3.83 27.25 -14.21
C GLU A 335 -2.40 26.99 -14.74
N GLY A 336 -2.22 25.89 -15.49
CA GLY A 336 -0.92 25.46 -16.01
C GLY A 336 -0.02 24.72 -15.01
N THR A 337 -0.56 24.26 -13.88
CA THR A 337 0.18 23.42 -12.93
C THR A 337 0.17 21.95 -13.30
N GLU A 338 -0.81 21.48 -14.08
CA GLU A 338 -0.96 20.10 -14.51
C GLU A 338 -1.01 19.13 -13.30
N LEU A 339 -1.71 19.53 -12.22
CA LEU A 339 -1.73 18.74 -10.98
C LEU A 339 -2.36 17.37 -11.19
N THR A 340 -3.43 17.33 -11.99
CA THR A 340 -4.17 16.13 -12.36
C THR A 340 -3.29 15.15 -13.15
N ASP A 341 -2.61 15.64 -14.19
CA ASP A 341 -1.70 14.84 -15.01
C ASP A 341 -0.50 14.33 -14.20
N ARG A 342 0.08 15.19 -13.34
CA ARG A 342 1.16 14.79 -12.41
C ARG A 342 0.71 13.74 -11.42
N TRP A 343 -0.52 13.83 -10.92
CA TRP A 343 -1.07 12.84 -10.00
C TRP A 343 -1.20 11.49 -10.68
N MET A 344 -1.72 11.45 -11.91
CA MET A 344 -1.83 10.21 -12.68
C MET A 344 -0.47 9.59 -12.96
N GLU A 345 0.49 10.37 -13.45
CA GLU A 345 1.85 9.88 -13.70
C GLU A 345 2.50 9.36 -12.41
N PHE A 346 2.43 10.15 -11.33
CA PHE A 346 2.93 9.76 -10.01
C PHE A 346 2.27 8.48 -9.50
N TRP A 347 0.95 8.38 -9.55
CA TRP A 347 0.18 7.30 -8.96
C TRP A 347 0.42 5.98 -9.69
N CYS A 348 0.48 6.02 -11.02
CA CYS A 348 0.78 4.85 -11.82
C CYS A 348 2.20 4.33 -11.54
N ASP A 349 3.21 5.20 -11.57
CA ASP A 349 4.60 4.82 -11.24
C ASP A 349 4.74 4.37 -9.78
N PHE A 350 4.03 5.03 -8.85
CA PHE A 350 4.02 4.69 -7.44
C PHE A 350 3.61 3.24 -7.22
N LEU A 351 2.45 2.85 -7.74
CA LEU A 351 1.92 1.50 -7.55
C LEU A 351 2.82 0.44 -8.19
N ASP A 352 3.26 0.65 -9.43
CA ASP A 352 4.16 -0.28 -10.11
C ASP A 352 5.49 -0.45 -9.33
N SER A 353 6.10 0.67 -8.91
CA SER A 353 7.32 0.68 -8.10
C SER A 353 7.18 -0.07 -6.78
N ARG A 354 6.03 0.05 -6.10
CA ARG A 354 5.79 -0.69 -4.84
C ARG A 354 5.57 -2.17 -5.08
N MET A 355 4.81 -2.53 -6.10
CA MET A 355 4.54 -3.92 -6.43
C MET A 355 5.81 -4.65 -6.86
N ASP A 356 6.63 -4.04 -7.71
CA ASP A 356 7.87 -4.65 -8.19
C ASP A 356 8.86 -4.87 -7.05
N LYS A 357 9.10 -3.86 -6.20
CA LYS A 357 9.99 -4.00 -5.03
C LYS A 357 9.53 -5.12 -4.10
N MET A 358 8.24 -5.30 -3.91
CA MET A 358 7.72 -6.33 -3.01
C MET A 358 7.75 -7.72 -3.63
N LYS A 359 7.54 -7.84 -4.95
CA LYS A 359 7.77 -9.10 -5.68
C LYS A 359 9.23 -9.50 -5.62
N ASP A 360 10.14 -8.57 -5.84
CA ASP A 360 11.59 -8.81 -5.74
C ASP A 360 11.96 -9.27 -4.33
N TRP A 361 11.47 -8.58 -3.29
CA TRP A 361 11.71 -8.98 -1.91
C TRP A 361 11.18 -10.38 -1.60
N LEU A 362 9.95 -10.71 -2.01
CA LEU A 362 9.38 -12.06 -1.82
C LEU A 362 10.20 -13.14 -2.53
N VAL A 363 10.54 -12.92 -3.79
CA VAL A 363 11.32 -13.86 -4.61
C VAL A 363 12.71 -14.08 -3.99
N GLU A 364 13.37 -13.00 -3.55
CA GLU A 364 14.65 -13.07 -2.86
C GLU A 364 14.55 -13.89 -1.57
N LYS A 365 13.61 -13.55 -0.68
CA LYS A 365 13.48 -14.23 0.62
C LYS A 365 13.06 -15.68 0.50
N ILE A 366 12.15 -16.02 -0.42
CA ILE A 366 11.78 -17.42 -0.70
C ILE A 366 12.98 -18.19 -1.27
N SER A 367 13.74 -17.58 -2.18
CA SER A 367 14.94 -18.21 -2.75
C SER A 367 16.02 -18.44 -1.70
N TYR A 368 16.21 -17.48 -0.78
CA TYR A 368 17.10 -17.61 0.36
C TYR A 368 16.74 -18.84 1.20
N VAL A 369 15.48 -18.97 1.63
CA VAL A 369 15.06 -20.13 2.45
C VAL A 369 15.24 -21.45 1.70
N ASN A 370 14.84 -21.51 0.43
CA ASN A 370 15.03 -22.72 -0.39
C ASN A 370 16.50 -23.11 -0.55
N HIS A 371 17.39 -22.12 -0.71
CA HIS A 371 18.83 -22.36 -0.76
C HIS A 371 19.35 -22.90 0.58
N ARG A 372 18.94 -22.31 1.71
CA ARG A 372 19.29 -22.82 3.06
C ARG A 372 18.85 -24.27 3.27
N ILE A 373 17.65 -24.64 2.83
CA ILE A 373 17.15 -26.02 2.88
C ILE A 373 17.99 -26.93 1.96
N GLY A 374 18.26 -26.49 0.72
CA GLY A 374 18.99 -27.25 -0.29
C GLY A 374 20.43 -27.57 0.11
N ASP A 375 21.13 -26.60 0.71
CA ASP A 375 22.51 -26.73 1.17
C ASP A 375 22.65 -27.56 2.44
N THR A 376 21.57 -27.72 3.20
CA THR A 376 21.56 -28.52 4.42
C THR A 376 21.40 -30.00 4.10
N PRO A 377 22.29 -30.89 4.58
CA PRO A 377 22.14 -32.33 4.42
C PRO A 377 20.78 -32.81 4.91
N GLU A 378 20.15 -33.78 4.24
CA GLU A 378 18.77 -34.16 4.53
C GLU A 378 18.54 -34.58 5.99
N GLN A 379 19.51 -35.29 6.59
CA GLN A 379 19.45 -35.69 8.01
C GLN A 379 19.52 -34.52 8.99
N ASP A 380 19.99 -33.35 8.53
CA ASP A 380 20.15 -32.14 9.32
C ASP A 380 19.04 -31.11 9.07
N ARG A 381 18.06 -31.40 8.20
CA ARG A 381 16.94 -30.49 7.96
C ARG A 381 15.92 -30.52 9.10
N PRO A 382 15.15 -29.44 9.32
CA PRO A 382 14.03 -29.43 10.26
C PRO A 382 13.00 -30.51 9.97
N ALA A 383 12.33 -31.05 10.98
CA ALA A 383 11.39 -32.17 10.79
C ALA A 383 10.26 -31.87 9.79
N ASP A 384 9.90 -30.59 9.64
CA ASP A 384 8.84 -30.03 8.81
C ASP A 384 9.36 -29.38 7.50
N TRP A 385 10.63 -29.61 7.13
CA TRP A 385 11.26 -28.97 5.96
C TRP A 385 10.50 -29.20 4.66
N TYR A 386 9.86 -30.36 4.52
CA TYR A 386 9.15 -30.73 3.30
C TYR A 386 7.86 -29.92 3.15
N GLU A 387 7.07 -29.84 4.21
CA GLU A 387 5.84 -29.06 4.30
C GLU A 387 6.13 -27.58 4.05
N VAL A 388 7.17 -27.04 4.71
CA VAL A 388 7.65 -25.67 4.47
C VAL A 388 8.04 -25.46 3.00
N SER A 389 8.76 -26.40 2.39
CA SER A 389 9.15 -26.30 0.98
C SER A 389 7.93 -26.27 0.03
N GLN A 390 6.85 -26.99 0.35
CA GLN A 390 5.62 -26.95 -0.43
C GLN A 390 4.91 -25.59 -0.31
N ILE A 391 4.85 -25.03 0.90
CA ILE A 391 4.29 -23.69 1.14
C ILE A 391 5.09 -22.64 0.36
N LEU A 392 6.42 -22.68 0.46
CA LEU A 392 7.31 -21.75 -0.24
C LEU A 392 7.17 -21.86 -1.76
N TYR A 393 6.96 -23.06 -2.30
CA TYR A 393 6.69 -23.25 -3.73
C TYR A 393 5.38 -22.59 -4.14
N GLY A 394 4.30 -22.77 -3.37
CA GLY A 394 3.03 -22.12 -3.60
C GLY A 394 3.12 -20.59 -3.54
N MET A 395 3.82 -20.06 -2.54
CA MET A 395 4.09 -18.62 -2.42
C MET A 395 4.93 -18.10 -3.59
N TYR A 396 5.95 -18.83 -4.02
CA TYR A 396 6.79 -18.41 -5.14
C TYR A 396 5.99 -18.30 -6.44
N ASP A 397 5.17 -19.31 -6.73
CA ASP A 397 4.31 -19.32 -7.90
C ASP A 397 3.28 -18.17 -7.85
N ASP A 398 2.69 -17.93 -6.69
CA ASP A 398 1.75 -16.83 -6.48
C ASP A 398 2.44 -15.45 -6.65
N ALA A 399 3.60 -15.23 -6.04
CA ALA A 399 4.37 -14.00 -6.20
C ALA A 399 4.73 -13.73 -7.67
N TRP A 400 5.10 -14.77 -8.42
CA TRP A 400 5.47 -14.67 -9.83
C TRP A 400 4.27 -14.43 -10.74
N ASN A 401 3.16 -15.10 -10.48
CA ASN A 401 1.97 -15.06 -11.34
C ASN A 401 1.01 -13.93 -11.00
N ARG A 402 1.12 -13.30 -9.82
CA ARG A 402 0.37 -12.08 -9.49
C ARG A 402 0.70 -11.01 -10.52
N GLY A 403 -0.35 -10.55 -11.23
CA GLY A 403 -0.25 -9.47 -12.21
C GLY A 403 0.40 -8.22 -11.62
N SER A 404 0.95 -7.36 -12.46
CA SER A 404 1.24 -5.99 -12.02
C SER A 404 -0.08 -5.24 -11.81
N PHE A 405 -0.13 -4.35 -10.83
CA PHE A 405 -1.19 -3.35 -10.75
C PHE A 405 -1.00 -2.39 -11.90
N ARG A 406 -1.50 -2.75 -13.08
CA ARG A 406 -1.49 -1.80 -14.17
C ARG A 406 -2.50 -0.72 -13.82
N CYS A 407 -1.99 0.47 -13.59
CA CYS A 407 -2.77 1.69 -13.58
C CYS A 407 -3.49 1.79 -14.94
N GLN A 408 -4.72 1.30 -15.00
CA GLN A 408 -5.58 1.52 -16.15
C GLN A 408 -6.19 2.89 -15.94
N ALA A 409 -5.85 3.84 -16.82
CA ALA A 409 -6.39 5.18 -16.83
C ALA A 409 -7.87 5.23 -17.29
N ASP A 410 -8.62 4.15 -17.08
CA ASP A 410 -10.06 4.08 -17.36
C ASP A 410 -10.80 4.77 -16.19
N LEU A 411 -10.53 6.06 -16.00
CA LEU A 411 -11.33 6.97 -15.19
C LEU A 411 -12.42 7.52 -16.11
N ASP A 412 -13.46 6.71 -16.35
CA ASP A 412 -14.66 7.10 -17.11
C ASP A 412 -15.58 8.05 -16.32
#